data_AF-A0A956J506-F1
#
_entry.id   AF-A0A956J506-F1
#
_cell.length_a   1.000
_cell.length_b   1.000
_cell.length_c   1.000
_cell.angle_alpha   90.00
_cell.angle_beta   90.00
_cell.angle_gamma   90.00
#
_symmetry.space_group_name_H-M   'P 1'
#
loop_
_entity.id
_entity.type
_entity.pdbx_description
1 polymer ?
#
loop_
_entity_poly.entity_id
_entity_poly.type
_entity_poly.pdbx_seq_one_letter_code
_entity_poly.pdbx_strand_id
1 'polypeptide(L)'
;MYSWRFLAVVAISCGCGVVACGSVSDASLNDSRAGSGGVGGTDADPAGGSGGIGGTSGVAGTAGTNQEPWEAFLDSVMDDYCSAMTPCCAAAGVATNPMCGTQRGAAKERFANLIARGSVQFDPSGTEACLAALQMSYTDCAPNTFSTIDERFCPEVFVPQVPVGAPCDDSFECQTLPGDDLAKCLGSQCFSGKASAALGDPCNYTCLPVAPGMTQCIGTIHRTGAGQCAYADGLACGVDGVCVGLLAEGERECGNFGCEENLQCVGGTCIPKLPTGSTCSFDRECIEGDWCSSGTCAERKQVGEACTDGTSMCYCSLGICREPEYALWGLLCN
;
A
#
# COMPACT_ATOMS: atom_id res chain seq x y z
N MET A 1 9.93 -43.81 18.33
CA MET A 1 10.87 -43.97 17.20
C MET A 1 11.35 -42.58 16.83
N TYR A 2 12.61 -42.28 17.17
CA TYR A 2 13.25 -40.97 17.00
C TYR A 2 13.80 -40.84 15.57
N SER A 3 13.62 -39.67 14.95
CA SER A 3 14.52 -39.20 13.90
C SER A 3 14.70 -37.69 14.03
N TRP A 4 15.90 -37.32 14.48
CA TRP A 4 16.43 -35.97 14.48
C TRP A 4 17.11 -35.71 13.13
N ARG A 5 16.88 -34.54 12.52
CA ARG A 5 17.84 -33.96 11.56
C ARG A 5 17.98 -32.46 11.77
N PHE A 6 19.21 -32.10 12.11
CA PHE A 6 19.83 -30.78 12.08
C PHE A 6 19.90 -30.21 10.66
N LEU A 7 19.76 -28.88 10.53
CA LEU A 7 20.44 -28.02 9.55
C LEU A 7 20.24 -26.56 10.04
N ALA A 8 21.23 -25.99 10.73
CA ALA A 8 22.38 -25.25 10.20
C ALA A 8 22.06 -23.76 10.00
N VAL A 9 22.44 -23.00 11.02
CA VAL A 9 22.50 -21.54 11.09
C VAL A 9 23.57 -21.04 10.12
N VAL A 10 23.20 -20.14 9.21
CA VAL A 10 24.16 -19.27 8.51
C VAL A 10 23.83 -17.84 8.91
N ALA A 11 24.58 -17.35 9.91
CA ALA A 11 24.61 -15.96 10.28
C ALA A 11 25.49 -15.21 9.28
N ILE A 12 24.90 -14.35 8.45
CA ILE A 12 25.64 -13.37 7.65
C ILE A 12 25.67 -12.08 8.47
N SER A 13 26.80 -11.84 9.14
CA SER A 13 27.12 -10.59 9.79
C SER A 13 27.45 -9.53 8.73
N CYS A 14 26.56 -8.56 8.51
CA CYS A 14 26.89 -7.32 7.81
C CYS A 14 27.69 -6.42 8.75
N GLY A 15 29.02 -6.43 8.61
CA GLY A 15 29.90 -5.46 9.24
C GLY A 15 29.77 -4.09 8.55
N CYS A 16 29.41 -3.07 9.32
CA CYS A 16 29.50 -1.67 8.92
C CYS A 16 30.98 -1.28 8.77
N GLY A 17 31.48 -1.30 7.54
CA GLY A 17 32.74 -0.68 7.14
C GLY A 17 32.49 0.79 6.79
N VAL A 18 32.95 1.68 7.66
CA VAL A 18 33.03 3.13 7.41
C VAL A 18 34.06 3.36 6.31
N VAL A 19 33.63 3.79 5.12
CA VAL A 19 34.55 4.29 4.08
C VAL A 19 34.12 5.69 3.68
N ALA A 20 35.09 6.58 3.77
CA ALA A 20 35.00 8.02 3.60
C ALA A 20 34.58 8.44 2.17
N CYS A 21 33.84 9.54 2.11
CA CYS A 21 33.63 10.31 0.88
C CYS A 21 34.97 10.76 0.29
N GLY A 22 35.29 10.23 -0.89
CA GLY A 22 36.32 10.78 -1.78
C GLY A 22 35.65 11.52 -2.93
N SER A 23 35.69 12.84 -2.88
CA SER A 23 35.40 13.73 -4.01
C SER A 23 36.40 13.49 -5.15
N VAL A 24 35.90 13.26 -6.36
CA VAL A 24 36.70 13.36 -7.59
C VAL A 24 36.06 14.33 -8.56
N SER A 25 36.92 15.23 -9.01
CA SER A 25 36.66 16.40 -9.84
C SER A 25 36.41 16.06 -11.31
N ASP A 26 35.82 17.04 -11.96
CA ASP A 26 35.60 17.26 -13.39
C ASP A 26 36.56 16.56 -14.38
N ALA A 27 35.96 15.98 -15.42
CA ALA A 27 36.59 15.86 -16.73
C ALA A 27 35.61 16.36 -17.81
N SER A 28 35.90 17.58 -18.26
CA SER A 28 35.39 18.22 -19.46
C SER A 28 35.78 17.44 -20.71
N LEU A 29 34.82 17.21 -21.62
CA LEU A 29 35.07 17.10 -23.06
C LEU A 29 33.93 17.77 -23.84
N ASN A 30 34.32 18.80 -24.59
CA ASN A 30 33.58 19.46 -25.66
C ASN A 30 33.07 18.45 -26.72
N ASP A 31 31.90 18.71 -27.31
CA ASP A 31 31.85 19.17 -28.71
C ASP A 31 30.47 19.68 -29.18
N SER A 32 30.47 20.96 -29.54
CA SER A 32 29.99 21.50 -30.83
C SER A 32 28.63 21.08 -31.41
N ARG A 33 27.64 21.97 -31.33
CA ARG A 33 26.78 22.27 -32.50
C ARG A 33 26.29 23.70 -32.54
N ALA A 34 26.63 24.35 -33.65
CA ALA A 34 26.24 25.69 -34.04
C ALA A 34 24.75 25.77 -34.39
N GLY A 35 24.12 26.90 -34.04
CA GLY A 35 22.79 27.29 -34.48
C GLY A 35 22.68 28.81 -34.43
N SER A 36 22.72 29.43 -35.60
CA SER A 36 22.78 30.86 -35.86
C SER A 36 21.43 31.58 -35.75
N GLY A 37 21.46 32.80 -35.20
CA GLY A 37 20.80 33.97 -35.80
C GLY A 37 19.32 34.23 -35.46
N GLY A 38 19.07 35.40 -34.88
CA GLY A 38 17.75 36.02 -34.81
C GLY A 38 17.78 37.31 -33.99
N VAL A 39 17.95 38.44 -34.66
CA VAL A 39 17.95 39.80 -34.10
C VAL A 39 16.61 40.47 -34.43
N GLY A 40 16.01 41.16 -33.46
CA GLY A 40 14.85 42.05 -33.61
C GLY A 40 14.04 42.01 -32.31
N GLY A 41 13.76 43.09 -31.57
CA GLY A 41 13.78 44.51 -31.89
C GLY A 41 12.44 45.10 -31.46
N THR A 42 12.46 45.86 -30.33
CA THR A 42 11.50 46.91 -29.89
C THR A 42 10.06 46.46 -29.58
N ASP A 43 9.24 47.04 -28.69
CA ASP A 43 9.12 48.37 -28.09
C ASP A 43 8.45 48.29 -26.71
N ALA A 44 8.53 49.41 -25.99
CA ALA A 44 8.03 49.68 -24.65
C ALA A 44 6.49 49.67 -24.49
N ASP A 45 6.08 49.33 -23.26
CA ASP A 45 4.85 49.70 -22.53
C ASP A 45 4.46 51.20 -22.70
N PRO A 46 3.20 51.65 -22.39
CA PRO A 46 2.36 51.16 -21.28
C PRO A 46 0.82 51.18 -21.48
N ALA A 47 0.07 50.47 -20.62
CA ALA A 47 -1.04 51.00 -19.80
C ALA A 47 -2.05 49.93 -19.34
N GLY A 48 -2.23 49.84 -18.01
CA GLY A 48 -3.52 49.89 -17.31
C GLY A 48 -4.60 48.84 -17.61
N GLY A 49 -4.82 47.93 -16.66
CA GLY A 49 -6.04 47.11 -16.59
C GLY A 49 -6.17 46.38 -15.26
N SER A 50 -7.05 46.89 -14.39
CA SER A 50 -7.36 46.35 -13.06
C SER A 50 -8.37 45.20 -13.16
N GLY A 51 -8.22 44.20 -12.27
CA GLY A 51 -9.36 43.45 -11.71
C GLY A 51 -9.64 42.07 -12.31
N GLY A 52 -9.36 41.02 -11.51
CA GLY A 52 -9.79 39.65 -11.78
C GLY A 52 -9.16 38.66 -10.80
N ILE A 53 -9.72 38.55 -9.60
CA ILE A 53 -9.40 37.48 -8.65
C ILE A 53 -10.25 36.28 -9.07
N GLY A 54 -9.58 35.20 -9.48
CA GLY A 54 -10.23 33.97 -9.94
C GLY A 54 -9.28 33.09 -10.74
N GLY A 55 -8.11 32.79 -10.19
CA GLY A 55 -7.17 31.85 -10.78
C GLY A 55 -7.64 30.43 -10.55
N THR A 56 -8.36 29.85 -11.50
CA THR A 56 -8.29 28.41 -11.74
C THR A 56 -6.84 28.10 -12.11
N SER A 57 -6.20 27.17 -11.41
CA SER A 57 -4.87 26.65 -11.78
C SER A 57 -4.96 26.02 -13.16
N GLY A 58 -4.80 26.83 -14.21
CA GLY A 58 -4.58 26.34 -15.56
C GLY A 58 -3.23 25.66 -15.58
N VAL A 59 -3.23 24.36 -15.82
CA VAL A 59 -2.03 23.57 -16.08
C VAL A 59 -1.21 24.32 -17.13
N ALA A 60 -0.06 24.86 -16.73
CA ALA A 60 0.78 25.64 -17.62
C ALA A 60 1.22 24.74 -18.78
N GLY A 61 0.82 25.08 -20.00
CA GLY A 61 1.24 24.38 -21.21
C GLY A 61 2.76 24.54 -21.41
N THR A 62 3.52 23.60 -20.88
CA THR A 62 4.95 23.45 -21.15
C THR A 62 5.14 23.05 -22.60
N ALA A 63 5.78 23.92 -23.36
CA ALA A 63 6.09 23.69 -24.76
C ALA A 63 7.11 22.55 -24.94
N GLY A 64 6.75 21.53 -25.74
CA GLY A 64 7.70 20.81 -26.58
C GLY A 64 8.34 19.53 -26.04
N THR A 65 7.83 18.92 -24.97
CA THR A 65 8.21 17.53 -24.67
C THR A 65 7.26 16.60 -25.44
N ASN A 66 7.80 15.64 -26.19
CA ASN A 66 7.03 14.52 -26.79
C ASN A 66 6.60 13.55 -25.67
N GLN A 67 6.04 14.09 -24.60
CA GLN A 67 5.67 13.35 -23.42
C GLN A 67 4.32 12.70 -23.66
N GLU A 68 4.24 11.40 -23.40
CA GLU A 68 3.00 10.66 -23.54
C GLU A 68 1.97 11.19 -22.53
N PRO A 69 0.67 11.28 -22.88
CA PRO A 69 -0.36 11.84 -22.00
C PRO A 69 -0.41 11.18 -20.60
N TRP A 70 -0.19 9.87 -20.53
CA TRP A 70 -0.16 9.12 -19.27
C TRP A 70 1.05 9.48 -18.39
N GLU A 71 2.19 9.84 -18.99
CA GLU A 71 3.37 10.29 -18.23
C GLU A 71 3.13 11.64 -17.59
N ALA A 72 2.48 12.57 -18.31
CA ALA A 72 2.13 13.89 -17.81
C ALA A 72 1.12 13.79 -16.65
N PHE A 73 0.18 12.85 -16.75
CA PHE A 73 -0.74 12.55 -15.67
C PHE A 73 -0.02 12.01 -14.43
N LEU A 74 0.89 11.03 -14.57
CA LEU A 74 1.67 10.52 -13.45
C LEU A 74 2.57 11.58 -12.81
N ASP A 75 3.16 12.48 -13.61
CA ASP A 75 3.88 13.63 -13.07
C ASP A 75 2.99 14.50 -12.20
N SER A 76 1.77 14.79 -12.67
CA SER A 76 0.80 15.60 -11.93
C SER A 76 0.39 14.93 -10.61
N VAL A 77 0.08 13.63 -10.64
CA VAL A 77 -0.22 12.84 -9.43
C VAL A 77 0.92 12.90 -8.43
N MET A 78 2.16 12.71 -8.90
CA MET A 78 3.33 12.72 -8.02
C MET A 78 3.68 14.12 -7.51
N ASP A 79 3.51 15.16 -8.31
CA ASP A 79 3.72 16.55 -7.86
C ASP A 79 2.70 16.92 -6.78
N ASP A 80 1.41 16.60 -6.98
CA ASP A 80 0.35 16.83 -6.00
C ASP A 80 0.61 16.04 -4.70
N TYR A 81 0.93 14.75 -4.82
CA TYR A 81 1.28 13.91 -3.67
C TYR A 81 2.45 14.48 -2.86
N CYS A 82 3.55 14.84 -3.53
CA CYS A 82 4.74 15.35 -2.87
C CYS A 82 4.53 16.74 -2.25
N SER A 83 3.74 17.60 -2.91
CA SER A 83 3.36 18.89 -2.38
C SER A 83 2.51 18.73 -1.11
N ALA A 84 1.54 17.81 -1.12
CA ALA A 84 0.67 17.55 0.02
C ALA A 84 1.39 16.88 1.20
N MET A 85 2.39 16.04 0.94
CA MET A 85 3.17 15.39 1.99
C MET A 85 4.07 16.35 2.77
N THR A 86 4.50 17.46 2.17
CA THR A 86 5.42 18.42 2.80
C THR A 86 4.90 18.99 4.12
N PRO A 87 3.69 19.58 4.20
CA PRO A 87 3.14 20.05 5.46
C PRO A 87 2.90 18.91 6.46
N CYS A 88 2.53 17.71 5.98
CA CYS A 88 2.30 16.56 6.85
C CYS A 88 3.59 16.06 7.54
N CYS A 89 4.70 15.92 6.79
CA CYS A 89 5.99 15.56 7.37
C CYS A 89 6.47 16.65 8.34
N ALA A 90 6.32 17.93 7.98
CA ALA A 90 6.71 19.05 8.83
C ALA A 90 5.94 19.06 10.17
N ALA A 91 4.63 18.80 10.14
CA ALA A 91 3.80 18.69 11.35
C ALA A 91 4.22 17.51 12.25
N ALA A 92 4.69 16.41 11.65
CA ALA A 92 5.22 15.27 12.36
C ALA A 92 6.68 15.45 12.87
N GLY A 93 7.33 16.57 12.54
CA GLY A 93 8.70 16.88 12.97
C GLY A 93 9.78 16.08 12.23
N VAL A 94 9.49 15.60 11.02
CA VAL A 94 10.36 14.77 10.18
C VAL A 94 10.58 15.44 8.83
N ALA A 95 11.75 15.24 8.21
CA ALA A 95 11.98 15.84 6.90
C ALA A 95 11.23 15.04 5.82
N THR A 96 10.79 15.72 4.76
CA THR A 96 10.21 15.05 3.58
C THR A 96 11.24 14.14 2.93
N ASN A 97 10.89 12.87 2.71
CA ASN A 97 11.80 11.93 2.08
C ASN A 97 12.02 12.30 0.60
N PRO A 98 13.28 12.35 0.11
CA PRO A 98 13.58 12.52 -1.31
C PRO A 98 13.02 11.40 -2.22
N MET A 99 12.48 10.31 -1.66
CA MET A 99 11.85 9.20 -2.41
C MET A 99 10.75 9.65 -3.37
N CYS A 100 10.16 10.82 -3.19
CA CYS A 100 9.24 11.44 -4.16
C CYS A 100 9.76 11.42 -5.62
N GLY A 101 11.06 11.68 -5.83
CA GLY A 101 11.67 11.62 -7.16
C GLY A 101 11.88 10.18 -7.65
N THR A 102 12.34 9.27 -6.78
CA THR A 102 12.62 7.88 -7.13
C THR A 102 11.35 7.09 -7.44
N GLN A 103 10.29 7.26 -6.64
CA GLN A 103 8.99 6.60 -6.84
C GLN A 103 8.33 7.05 -8.13
N ARG A 104 8.48 8.32 -8.52
CA ARG A 104 8.00 8.85 -9.80
C ARG A 104 8.60 8.08 -10.99
N GLY A 105 9.92 7.87 -10.98
CA GLY A 105 10.61 7.10 -12.01
C GLY A 105 10.11 5.65 -12.09
N ALA A 106 10.02 4.97 -10.94
CA ALA A 106 9.56 3.59 -10.86
C ALA A 106 8.10 3.42 -11.31
N ALA A 107 7.21 4.35 -10.92
CA ALA A 107 5.82 4.35 -11.36
C ALA A 107 5.70 4.52 -12.88
N LYS A 108 6.46 5.47 -13.46
CA LYS A 108 6.49 5.67 -14.91
C LYS A 108 6.98 4.43 -15.65
N GLU A 109 8.08 3.84 -15.21
CA GLU A 109 8.62 2.62 -15.82
C GLU A 109 7.62 1.45 -15.74
N ARG A 110 6.96 1.27 -14.59
CA ARG A 110 5.92 0.25 -14.41
C ARG A 110 4.76 0.44 -15.40
N PHE A 111 4.16 1.63 -15.45
CA PHE A 111 3.03 1.90 -16.35
C PHE A 111 3.43 1.90 -17.83
N ALA A 112 4.63 2.37 -18.18
CA ALA A 112 5.17 2.21 -19.53
C ALA A 112 5.16 0.75 -19.97
N ASN A 113 5.65 -0.15 -19.10
CA ASN A 113 5.70 -1.58 -19.38
C ASN A 113 4.30 -2.22 -19.47
N LEU A 114 3.36 -1.82 -18.61
CA LEU A 114 1.97 -2.31 -18.65
C LEU A 114 1.25 -1.87 -19.94
N ILE A 115 1.38 -0.58 -20.30
CA ILE A 115 0.78 -0.01 -21.52
C ILE A 115 1.42 -0.61 -22.77
N ALA A 116 2.75 -0.74 -22.82
CA ALA A 116 3.45 -1.31 -23.98
C ALA A 116 3.07 -2.77 -24.24
N ARG A 117 2.71 -3.53 -23.20
CA ARG A 117 2.20 -4.91 -23.32
C ARG A 117 0.71 -4.98 -23.66
N GLY A 118 0.00 -3.85 -23.60
CA GLY A 118 -1.44 -3.78 -23.83
C GLY A 118 -2.27 -4.37 -22.68
N SER A 119 -1.69 -4.57 -21.50
CA SER A 119 -2.40 -5.09 -20.33
C SER A 119 -3.12 -4.01 -19.52
N VAL A 120 -2.78 -2.74 -19.76
CA VAL A 120 -3.47 -1.56 -19.23
C VAL A 120 -3.64 -0.54 -20.35
N GLN A 121 -4.80 0.12 -20.40
CA GLN A 121 -5.08 1.24 -21.29
C GLN A 121 -5.20 2.53 -20.48
N PHE A 122 -4.52 3.59 -20.91
CA PHE A 122 -4.74 4.91 -20.35
C PHE A 122 -5.99 5.56 -20.96
N ASP A 123 -6.91 6.00 -20.11
CA ASP A 123 -8.08 6.79 -20.46
C ASP A 123 -7.98 8.19 -19.83
N PRO A 124 -7.78 9.24 -20.65
CA PRO A 124 -7.63 10.60 -20.13
C PRO A 124 -8.92 11.16 -19.50
N SER A 125 -10.10 10.60 -19.80
CA SER A 125 -11.38 11.16 -19.35
C SER A 125 -11.59 11.08 -17.83
N GLY A 126 -10.98 10.10 -17.16
CA GLY A 126 -11.04 9.96 -15.70
C GLY A 126 -10.01 10.78 -14.92
N THR A 127 -9.08 11.47 -15.60
CA THR A 127 -7.89 12.07 -14.96
C THR A 127 -8.25 13.20 -13.99
N GLU A 128 -9.20 14.06 -14.35
CA GLU A 128 -9.64 15.17 -13.49
C GLU A 128 -10.34 14.66 -12.22
N ALA A 129 -11.26 13.70 -12.37
CA ALA A 129 -11.98 13.11 -11.24
C ALA A 129 -11.03 12.37 -10.28
N CYS A 130 -10.07 11.64 -10.83
CA CYS A 130 -9.02 10.96 -10.07
C CYS A 130 -8.13 11.96 -9.30
N LEU A 131 -7.64 13.02 -9.94
CA LEU A 131 -6.80 14.03 -9.26
C LEU A 131 -7.58 14.72 -8.13
N ALA A 132 -8.84 15.05 -8.35
CA ALA A 132 -9.69 15.62 -7.30
C ALA A 132 -9.87 14.65 -6.10
N ALA A 133 -10.09 13.36 -6.36
CA ALA A 133 -10.20 12.35 -5.31
C ALA A 133 -8.90 12.17 -4.51
N LEU A 134 -7.75 12.20 -5.19
CA LEU A 134 -6.44 12.17 -4.54
C LEU A 134 -6.20 13.43 -3.70
N GLN A 135 -6.51 14.61 -4.21
CA GLN A 135 -6.37 15.85 -3.46
C GLN A 135 -7.23 15.86 -2.19
N MET A 136 -8.44 15.29 -2.25
CA MET A 136 -9.29 15.12 -1.07
C MET A 136 -8.72 14.13 -0.05
N SER A 137 -8.03 13.07 -0.48
CA SER A 137 -7.48 12.10 0.45
C SER A 137 -6.33 12.69 1.27
N TYR A 138 -5.57 13.63 0.69
CA TYR A 138 -4.39 14.24 1.30
C TYR A 138 -4.65 15.26 2.42
N THR A 139 -5.89 15.75 2.60
CA THR A 139 -6.14 16.91 3.49
C THR A 139 -5.90 16.64 4.96
N ASP A 140 -5.99 15.38 5.40
CA ASP A 140 -6.05 15.06 6.83
C ASP A 140 -4.72 14.53 7.40
N CYS A 141 -3.66 14.49 6.57
CA CYS A 141 -2.38 13.85 6.92
C CYS A 141 -2.57 12.46 7.55
N ALA A 142 -3.66 11.77 7.21
CA ALA A 142 -4.03 10.53 7.84
C ALA A 142 -3.08 9.42 7.35
N PRO A 143 -2.58 8.57 8.24
CA PRO A 143 -1.53 7.61 7.91
C PRO A 143 -1.95 6.56 6.86
N ASN A 144 -3.24 6.29 6.74
CA ASN A 144 -3.86 5.40 5.75
C ASN A 144 -4.10 6.05 4.37
N THR A 145 -4.03 7.37 4.27
CA THR A 145 -4.19 8.10 2.99
C THR A 145 -3.11 7.74 1.98
N PHE A 146 -1.87 7.53 2.44
CA PHE A 146 -0.70 7.52 1.56
C PHE A 146 -0.19 6.11 1.22
N SER A 147 -0.40 5.14 2.12
CA SER A 147 -0.16 3.72 1.82
C SER A 147 -1.13 3.17 0.77
N THR A 148 -2.19 3.93 0.51
CA THR A 148 -3.24 3.59 -0.43
C THR A 148 -3.36 4.60 -1.56
N ILE A 149 -2.28 5.04 -2.23
CA ILE A 149 -2.40 5.15 -3.71
C ILE A 149 -2.51 3.72 -4.25
N ASP A 150 -3.55 3.04 -3.78
CA ASP A 150 -3.91 1.68 -4.02
C ASP A 150 -4.52 1.64 -5.40
N GLU A 151 -4.63 0.44 -5.93
CA GLU A 151 -5.15 0.05 -7.23
C GLU A 151 -6.54 0.64 -7.57
N ARG A 152 -7.17 1.31 -6.60
CA ARG A 152 -8.56 1.75 -6.57
C ARG A 152 -8.77 3.26 -6.71
N PHE A 153 -7.74 4.11 -6.65
CA PHE A 153 -7.96 5.56 -6.63
C PHE A 153 -8.31 6.14 -7.99
N CYS A 154 -7.88 5.48 -9.07
CA CYS A 154 -8.10 5.97 -10.43
C CYS A 154 -8.44 4.82 -11.40
N PRO A 155 -9.47 4.00 -11.09
CA PRO A 155 -9.80 2.80 -11.88
C PRO A 155 -10.25 3.16 -13.30
N GLU A 156 -10.70 4.41 -13.50
CA GLU A 156 -11.12 4.94 -14.79
C GLU A 156 -9.96 5.51 -15.60
N VAL A 157 -8.78 5.74 -15.02
CA VAL A 157 -7.62 6.32 -15.74
C VAL A 157 -6.72 5.24 -16.32
N PHE A 158 -6.48 4.18 -15.56
CA PHE A 158 -5.70 3.03 -16.00
C PHE A 158 -6.62 1.82 -16.07
N VAL A 159 -7.24 1.63 -17.24
CA VAL A 159 -8.25 0.60 -17.47
C VAL A 159 -7.57 -0.75 -17.71
N PRO A 160 -7.71 -1.74 -16.82
CA PRO A 160 -7.15 -3.07 -17.01
C PRO A 160 -7.69 -3.75 -18.26
N GLN A 161 -6.84 -4.52 -18.96
CA GLN A 161 -7.18 -5.21 -20.21
C GLN A 161 -7.09 -6.73 -20.13
N VAL A 162 -6.51 -7.29 -19.07
CA VAL A 162 -6.31 -8.73 -18.93
C VAL A 162 -7.56 -9.37 -18.34
N PRO A 163 -8.24 -10.27 -19.07
CA PRO A 163 -9.46 -10.89 -18.58
C PRO A 163 -9.17 -11.84 -17.43
N VAL A 164 -10.19 -12.09 -16.60
CA VAL A 164 -10.10 -13.06 -15.51
C VAL A 164 -9.70 -14.44 -16.03
N GLY A 165 -8.74 -15.08 -15.35
CA GLY A 165 -8.15 -16.37 -15.67
C GLY A 165 -6.93 -16.29 -16.60
N ALA A 166 -6.69 -15.14 -17.24
CA ALA A 166 -5.49 -14.95 -18.07
C ALA A 166 -4.24 -14.66 -17.22
N PRO A 167 -3.03 -14.93 -17.75
CA PRO A 167 -1.79 -14.62 -17.06
C PRO A 167 -1.62 -13.12 -16.78
N CYS A 168 -1.05 -12.80 -15.63
CA CYS A 168 -0.71 -11.44 -15.23
C CYS A 168 0.60 -11.45 -14.43
N ASP A 169 1.26 -10.31 -14.40
CA ASP A 169 2.39 -10.05 -13.49
C ASP A 169 1.98 -9.10 -12.36
N ASP A 170 0.90 -8.36 -12.56
CA ASP A 170 0.45 -7.28 -11.70
C ASP A 170 -1.09 -7.22 -11.60
N SER A 171 -1.62 -6.87 -10.44
CA SER A 171 -3.07 -6.77 -10.22
C SER A 171 -3.71 -5.67 -11.06
N PHE A 172 -2.96 -4.60 -11.39
CA PHE A 172 -3.42 -3.51 -12.27
C PHE A 172 -3.79 -3.98 -13.69
N GLU A 173 -3.36 -5.17 -14.09
CA GLU A 173 -3.65 -5.73 -15.40
C GLU A 173 -5.06 -6.33 -15.46
N CYS A 174 -5.59 -6.74 -14.31
CA CYS A 174 -6.74 -7.63 -14.23
C CYS A 174 -8.08 -6.88 -14.31
N GLN A 175 -8.90 -7.28 -15.27
CA GLN A 175 -10.25 -6.74 -15.45
C GLN A 175 -11.18 -7.21 -14.34
N THR A 176 -11.87 -6.25 -13.73
CA THR A 176 -13.00 -6.51 -12.82
C THR A 176 -14.24 -6.89 -13.62
N LEU A 177 -14.91 -7.98 -13.25
CA LEU A 177 -16.16 -8.38 -13.88
C LEU A 177 -17.33 -7.51 -13.36
N PRO A 178 -18.40 -7.31 -14.15
CA PRO A 178 -19.59 -6.61 -13.68
C PRO A 178 -20.17 -7.26 -12.42
N GLY A 179 -20.24 -6.51 -11.32
CA GLY A 179 -20.76 -6.97 -10.02
C GLY A 179 -19.71 -7.54 -9.06
N ASP A 180 -18.45 -7.61 -9.48
CA ASP A 180 -17.31 -7.84 -8.60
C ASP A 180 -16.74 -6.50 -8.13
N ASP A 181 -16.13 -6.50 -6.93
CA ASP A 181 -15.60 -5.29 -6.30
C ASP A 181 -14.10 -5.12 -6.57
N LEU A 182 -13.41 -6.19 -6.95
CA LEU A 182 -11.98 -6.17 -7.20
C LEU A 182 -11.53 -7.24 -8.20
N ALA A 183 -10.40 -6.97 -8.84
CA ALA A 183 -9.61 -7.97 -9.54
C ALA A 183 -8.15 -7.93 -9.05
N LYS A 184 -7.52 -9.09 -8.92
CA LYS A 184 -6.14 -9.23 -8.42
C LYS A 184 -5.36 -10.26 -9.23
N CYS A 185 -4.06 -10.03 -9.33
CA CYS A 185 -3.13 -11.01 -9.89
C CYS A 185 -2.62 -11.92 -8.78
N LEU A 186 -3.03 -13.19 -8.79
CA LEU A 186 -2.67 -14.16 -7.75
C LEU A 186 -2.10 -15.41 -8.41
N GLY A 187 -0.89 -15.83 -8.02
CA GLY A 187 -0.24 -16.98 -8.67
C GLY A 187 -0.07 -16.80 -10.18
N SER A 188 0.19 -15.57 -10.64
CA SER A 188 0.33 -15.19 -12.05
C SER A 188 -0.93 -15.36 -12.91
N GLN A 189 -2.12 -15.34 -12.30
CA GLN A 189 -3.40 -15.34 -13.02
C GLN A 189 -4.34 -14.27 -12.47
N CYS A 190 -5.14 -13.67 -13.34
CA CYS A 190 -6.14 -12.69 -12.95
C CYS A 190 -7.35 -13.37 -12.29
N PHE A 191 -7.75 -12.87 -11.13
CA PHE A 191 -8.97 -13.26 -10.44
C PHE A 191 -9.84 -12.04 -10.25
N SER A 192 -11.15 -12.18 -10.46
CA SER A 192 -12.15 -11.20 -10.02
C SER A 192 -13.17 -11.91 -9.14
N GLY A 193 -13.64 -11.18 -8.14
CA GLY A 193 -14.64 -11.66 -7.21
C GLY A 193 -15.18 -10.52 -6.35
N LYS A 194 -16.25 -10.82 -5.64
CA LYS A 194 -16.81 -9.92 -4.62
C LYS A 194 -15.83 -9.73 -3.47
N ALA A 195 -15.78 -8.51 -2.93
CA ALA A 195 -15.01 -8.20 -1.74
C ALA A 195 -15.51 -8.96 -0.51
N SER A 196 -16.81 -9.32 -0.47
CA SER A 196 -17.37 -10.18 0.58
C SER A 196 -18.33 -11.21 -0.01
N ALA A 197 -18.07 -12.50 0.23
CA ALA A 197 -18.93 -13.63 -0.06
C ALA A 197 -19.74 -14.01 1.18
N ALA A 198 -21.02 -14.36 1.01
CA ALA A 198 -21.90 -14.74 2.11
C ALA A 198 -21.69 -16.19 2.55
N LEU A 199 -22.23 -16.56 3.72
CA LEU A 199 -22.24 -17.95 4.19
C LEU A 199 -22.82 -18.90 3.11
N GLY A 200 -22.03 -19.89 2.70
CA GLY A 200 -22.37 -20.85 1.66
C GLY A 200 -21.97 -20.44 0.23
N ASP A 201 -21.58 -19.19 -0.01
CA ASP A 201 -21.11 -18.75 -1.32
C ASP A 201 -19.73 -19.36 -1.64
N PRO A 202 -19.42 -19.61 -2.93
CA PRO A 202 -18.08 -19.99 -3.35
C PRO A 202 -17.03 -18.97 -2.93
N CYS A 203 -15.89 -19.45 -2.44
CA CYS A 203 -14.80 -18.60 -1.98
C CYS A 203 -13.43 -19.11 -2.40
N ASN A 204 -12.48 -18.18 -2.42
CA ASN A 204 -11.07 -18.47 -2.68
C ASN A 204 -10.17 -18.19 -1.47
N TYR A 205 -10.56 -17.22 -0.65
CA TYR A 205 -9.73 -16.69 0.43
C TYR A 205 -10.53 -16.40 1.69
N THR A 206 -9.90 -16.57 2.83
CA THR A 206 -10.29 -15.98 4.11
C THR A 206 -9.50 -14.68 4.28
N CYS A 207 -10.19 -13.56 4.44
CA CYS A 207 -9.57 -12.25 4.58
C CYS A 207 -9.61 -11.80 6.04
N LEU A 208 -8.43 -11.67 6.65
CA LEU A 208 -8.25 -11.26 8.03
C LEU A 208 -7.84 -9.79 8.11
N PRO A 209 -8.40 -9.01 9.05
CA PRO A 209 -7.87 -7.70 9.37
C PRO A 209 -6.49 -7.86 10.04
N VAL A 210 -5.44 -7.32 9.42
CA VAL A 210 -4.09 -7.33 10.01
C VAL A 210 -3.74 -6.01 10.68
N ALA A 211 -4.40 -4.92 10.28
CA ALA A 211 -4.37 -3.61 10.91
C ALA A 211 -5.62 -2.80 10.49
N PRO A 212 -5.91 -1.65 11.12
CA PRO A 212 -6.96 -0.75 10.65
C PRO A 212 -6.82 -0.46 9.15
N GLY A 213 -7.88 -0.69 8.38
CA GLY A 213 -7.88 -0.49 6.92
C GLY A 213 -7.05 -1.48 6.09
N MET A 214 -6.28 -2.38 6.72
CA MET A 214 -5.47 -3.38 6.01
C MET A 214 -6.03 -4.79 6.20
N THR A 215 -6.23 -5.48 5.08
CA THR A 215 -6.75 -6.84 5.04
C THR A 215 -5.74 -7.76 4.37
N GLN A 216 -5.41 -8.87 5.03
CA GLN A 216 -4.60 -9.94 4.44
C GLN A 216 -5.48 -11.15 4.16
N CYS A 217 -5.45 -11.63 2.93
CA CYS A 217 -6.23 -12.79 2.51
C CYS A 217 -5.36 -14.03 2.41
N ILE A 218 -5.80 -15.13 3.02
CA ILE A 218 -5.13 -16.43 3.04
C ILE A 218 -6.03 -17.47 2.38
N GLY A 219 -5.50 -18.27 1.46
CA GLY A 219 -6.26 -19.31 0.76
C GLY A 219 -5.46 -19.94 -0.38
N THR A 220 -5.93 -21.07 -0.89
CA THR A 220 -5.23 -21.90 -1.90
C THR A 220 -6.10 -22.28 -3.09
N ILE A 221 -7.39 -21.95 -3.08
CA ILE A 221 -8.33 -22.38 -4.11
C ILE A 221 -8.57 -21.20 -5.06
N HIS A 222 -8.37 -21.45 -6.35
CA HIS A 222 -8.45 -20.47 -7.43
C HIS A 222 -9.66 -20.78 -8.32
N ARG A 223 -10.88 -20.57 -7.80
CA ARG A 223 -12.10 -20.65 -8.60
C ARG A 223 -12.48 -19.27 -9.12
N THR A 224 -12.72 -19.18 -10.41
CA THR A 224 -13.20 -17.95 -11.05
C THR A 224 -14.58 -17.58 -10.49
N GLY A 225 -14.79 -16.31 -10.12
CA GLY A 225 -16.07 -15.81 -9.58
C GLY A 225 -16.36 -16.20 -8.13
N ALA A 226 -15.40 -16.80 -7.42
CA ALA A 226 -15.50 -17.00 -5.97
C ALA A 226 -15.06 -15.71 -5.23
N GLY A 227 -15.82 -15.34 -4.20
CA GLY A 227 -15.52 -14.16 -3.40
C GLY A 227 -14.53 -14.41 -2.27
N GLN A 228 -14.41 -13.42 -1.40
CA GLN A 228 -13.58 -13.45 -0.20
C GLN A 228 -14.48 -13.63 1.03
N CYS A 229 -14.18 -14.60 1.90
CA CYS A 229 -14.87 -14.69 3.19
C CYS A 229 -14.19 -13.74 4.16
N ALA A 230 -14.92 -12.74 4.65
CA ALA A 230 -14.37 -11.79 5.60
C ALA A 230 -14.42 -12.38 7.02
N TYR A 231 -13.27 -12.40 7.69
CA TYR A 231 -13.16 -12.86 9.08
C TYR A 231 -13.99 -11.97 10.02
N ALA A 232 -14.08 -10.67 9.72
CA ALA A 232 -14.91 -9.71 10.46
C ALA A 232 -16.41 -10.02 10.38
N ASP A 233 -16.85 -10.75 9.34
CA ASP A 233 -18.23 -11.21 9.18
C ASP A 233 -18.46 -12.58 9.86
N GLY A 234 -17.47 -13.09 10.59
CA GLY A 234 -17.52 -14.42 11.20
C GLY A 234 -17.38 -15.55 10.18
N LEU A 235 -16.74 -15.30 9.02
CA LEU A 235 -16.63 -16.26 7.92
C LEU A 235 -15.18 -16.64 7.61
N ALA A 236 -14.98 -17.88 7.18
CA ALA A 236 -13.75 -18.38 6.59
C ALA A 236 -14.02 -19.22 5.35
N CYS A 237 -13.06 -19.24 4.43
CA CYS A 237 -13.12 -20.07 3.24
C CYS A 237 -12.78 -21.51 3.58
N GLY A 238 -13.80 -22.38 3.56
CA GLY A 238 -13.63 -23.77 3.91
C GLY A 238 -12.86 -24.57 2.87
N VAL A 239 -12.43 -25.78 3.24
CA VAL A 239 -11.67 -26.69 2.36
C VAL A 239 -12.42 -27.07 1.08
N ASP A 240 -13.76 -26.99 1.09
CA ASP A 240 -14.61 -27.24 -0.08
C ASP A 240 -14.70 -26.05 -1.05
N GLY A 241 -14.09 -24.91 -0.70
CA GLY A 241 -14.13 -23.66 -1.46
C GLY A 241 -15.47 -22.92 -1.32
N VAL A 242 -16.08 -22.98 -0.13
CA VAL A 242 -17.29 -22.23 0.22
C VAL A 242 -17.11 -21.50 1.55
N CYS A 243 -17.69 -20.32 1.70
CA CYS A 243 -17.65 -19.61 2.98
C CYS A 243 -18.43 -20.39 4.03
N VAL A 244 -17.77 -20.67 5.14
CA VAL A 244 -18.32 -21.31 6.34
C VAL A 244 -18.18 -20.36 7.52
N GLY A 245 -18.94 -20.60 8.59
CA GLY A 245 -18.74 -19.88 9.84
C GLY A 245 -17.37 -20.19 10.45
N LEU A 246 -16.80 -19.22 11.18
CA LEU A 246 -15.66 -19.47 12.04
C LEU A 246 -16.02 -20.50 13.12
N LEU A 247 -15.01 -21.24 13.60
CA LEU A 247 -15.22 -22.31 14.56
C LEU A 247 -15.47 -21.76 15.97
N ALA A 248 -16.48 -22.32 16.63
CA ALA A 248 -16.86 -21.97 17.99
C ALA A 248 -15.90 -22.58 19.03
N GLU A 249 -16.06 -22.18 20.30
CA GLU A 249 -15.26 -22.70 21.41
C GLU A 249 -15.35 -24.23 21.51
N GLY A 250 -14.20 -24.90 21.62
CA GLY A 250 -14.08 -26.35 21.74
C GLY A 250 -14.13 -27.11 20.40
N GLU A 251 -14.43 -26.44 19.29
CA GLU A 251 -14.39 -27.06 17.96
C GLU A 251 -12.95 -27.27 17.48
N ARG A 252 -12.74 -28.30 16.66
CA ARG A 252 -11.43 -28.75 16.19
C ARG A 252 -11.19 -28.33 14.75
N GLU A 253 -9.94 -28.40 14.31
CA GLU A 253 -9.46 -28.11 12.94
C GLU A 253 -9.33 -26.61 12.60
N CYS A 254 -9.24 -25.76 13.62
CA CYS A 254 -9.04 -24.32 13.47
C CYS A 254 -7.77 -23.86 12.74
N GLY A 255 -6.83 -24.77 12.47
CA GLY A 255 -5.67 -24.48 11.63
C GLY A 255 -6.05 -24.07 10.21
N ASN A 256 -7.22 -24.50 9.71
CA ASN A 256 -7.68 -24.20 8.35
C ASN A 256 -8.80 -23.15 8.33
N PHE A 257 -9.69 -23.14 9.33
CA PHE A 257 -10.93 -22.36 9.31
C PHE A 257 -10.88 -21.12 10.21
N GLY A 258 -9.86 -20.98 11.07
CA GLY A 258 -9.86 -19.96 12.12
C GLY A 258 -10.88 -20.24 13.23
N CYS A 259 -10.96 -19.35 14.21
CA CYS A 259 -11.88 -19.44 15.35
C CYS A 259 -12.72 -18.17 15.44
N GLU A 260 -13.88 -18.21 16.09
CA GLU A 260 -14.66 -17.00 16.35
C GLU A 260 -13.85 -15.91 17.06
N GLU A 261 -14.37 -14.68 17.05
CA GLU A 261 -13.79 -13.57 17.77
C GLU A 261 -13.56 -13.95 19.25
N ASN A 262 -12.48 -13.45 19.85
CA ASN A 262 -12.07 -13.78 21.22
C ASN A 262 -11.57 -15.22 21.46
N LEU A 263 -11.45 -16.05 20.42
CA LEU A 263 -10.85 -17.38 20.49
C LEU A 263 -9.49 -17.43 19.77
N GLN A 264 -8.70 -18.46 20.08
CA GLN A 264 -7.44 -18.76 19.41
C GLN A 264 -7.30 -20.26 19.14
N CYS A 265 -6.57 -20.59 18.09
CA CYS A 265 -6.32 -21.98 17.70
C CYS A 265 -5.11 -22.55 18.45
N VAL A 266 -5.35 -23.46 19.41
CA VAL A 266 -4.29 -24.14 20.15
C VAL A 266 -4.44 -25.65 20.02
N GLY A 267 -3.41 -26.32 19.51
CA GLY A 267 -3.46 -27.76 19.26
C GLY A 267 -4.56 -28.17 18.28
N GLY A 268 -4.95 -27.27 17.37
CA GLY A 268 -6.06 -27.49 16.44
C GLY A 268 -7.44 -27.45 17.09
N THR A 269 -7.59 -26.84 18.27
CA THR A 269 -8.90 -26.60 18.92
C THR A 269 -9.04 -25.11 19.23
N CYS A 270 -10.24 -24.56 19.04
CA CYS A 270 -10.55 -23.19 19.43
C CYS A 270 -10.72 -23.10 20.94
N ILE A 271 -9.91 -22.27 21.59
CA ILE A 271 -10.00 -22.00 23.02
C ILE A 271 -10.07 -20.49 23.25
N PRO A 272 -10.62 -20.03 24.39
CA PRO A 272 -10.65 -18.62 24.72
C PRO A 272 -9.25 -17.98 24.71
N LYS A 273 -9.18 -16.75 24.20
CA LYS A 273 -8.02 -15.89 24.39
C LYS A 273 -7.83 -15.55 25.87
N LEU A 274 -6.58 -15.30 26.23
CA LEU A 274 -6.14 -15.02 27.58
C LEU A 274 -6.55 -13.58 27.98
N PRO A 275 -7.22 -13.40 29.13
CA PRO A 275 -7.56 -12.06 29.60
C PRO A 275 -6.33 -11.28 30.06
N THR A 276 -6.45 -9.96 30.16
CA THR A 276 -5.41 -9.07 30.69
C THR A 276 -4.82 -9.58 32.01
N GLY A 277 -3.49 -9.52 32.13
CA GLY A 277 -2.72 -10.00 33.27
C GLY A 277 -2.31 -11.48 33.20
N SER A 278 -2.87 -12.25 32.27
CA SER A 278 -2.50 -13.67 32.09
C SER A 278 -1.11 -13.84 31.48
N THR A 279 -0.41 -14.93 31.81
CA THR A 279 0.87 -15.25 31.19
C THR A 279 0.69 -15.65 29.73
N CYS A 280 1.46 -15.06 28.83
CA CYS A 280 1.41 -15.30 27.39
C CYS A 280 2.81 -15.49 26.81
N SER A 281 2.87 -16.05 25.61
CA SER A 281 4.08 -16.13 24.78
C SER A 281 3.98 -15.33 23.49
N PHE A 282 2.77 -15.10 22.98
CA PHE A 282 2.52 -14.40 21.72
C PHE A 282 1.30 -13.48 21.83
N ASP A 283 1.29 -12.37 21.09
CA ASP A 283 0.23 -11.36 21.13
C ASP A 283 -1.16 -11.95 20.80
N ARG A 284 -1.21 -12.88 19.84
CA ARG A 284 -2.47 -13.54 19.43
C ARG A 284 -3.15 -14.35 20.54
N GLU A 285 -2.42 -14.66 21.61
CA GLU A 285 -2.97 -15.41 22.74
C GLU A 285 -3.85 -14.53 23.62
N CYS A 286 -3.64 -13.21 23.61
CA CYS A 286 -4.38 -12.26 24.44
C CYS A 286 -5.70 -11.86 23.79
N ILE A 287 -6.68 -11.43 24.61
CA ILE A 287 -7.97 -10.90 24.15
C ILE A 287 -7.78 -9.71 23.19
N GLU A 288 -8.82 -9.40 22.42
CA GLU A 288 -8.76 -8.25 21.52
C GLU A 288 -8.49 -6.95 22.28
N GLY A 289 -7.61 -6.10 21.73
CA GLY A 289 -7.13 -4.90 22.39
C GLY A 289 -5.91 -5.10 23.31
N ASP A 290 -5.59 -6.35 23.66
CA ASP A 290 -4.40 -6.68 24.45
C ASP A 290 -3.24 -7.20 23.57
N TRP A 291 -2.06 -7.29 24.17
CA TRP A 291 -0.85 -7.85 23.57
C TRP A 291 0.06 -8.47 24.63
N CYS A 292 1.03 -9.27 24.20
CA CYS A 292 1.90 -9.99 25.11
C CYS A 292 3.13 -9.16 25.48
N SER A 293 3.02 -8.36 26.54
CA SER A 293 4.11 -7.52 27.06
C SER A 293 4.84 -8.22 28.20
N SER A 294 6.15 -8.42 28.05
CA SER A 294 6.99 -9.03 29.08
C SER A 294 6.46 -10.38 29.60
N GLY A 295 5.83 -11.16 28.72
CA GLY A 295 5.24 -12.47 29.04
C GLY A 295 3.87 -12.39 29.73
N THR A 296 3.22 -11.23 29.75
CA THR A 296 1.85 -11.06 30.27
C THR A 296 0.97 -10.28 29.31
N CYS A 297 -0.30 -10.67 29.19
CA CYS A 297 -1.28 -9.92 28.43
C CYS A 297 -1.49 -8.55 29.08
N ALA A 298 -1.30 -7.49 28.33
CA ALA A 298 -1.49 -6.12 28.77
C ALA A 298 -2.29 -5.35 27.74
N GLU A 299 -3.02 -4.34 28.19
CA GLU A 299 -3.72 -3.41 27.31
C GLU A 299 -2.73 -2.77 26.33
N ARG A 300 -3.16 -2.58 25.08
CA ARG A 300 -2.37 -1.85 24.10
C ARG A 300 -2.14 -0.42 24.58
N LYS A 301 -0.89 0.02 24.45
CA LYS A 301 -0.55 1.42 24.67
C LYS A 301 -1.21 2.29 23.60
N GLN A 302 -1.78 3.40 24.04
CA GLN A 302 -2.36 4.40 23.15
C GLN A 302 -1.27 5.26 22.51
N VAL A 303 -1.54 5.79 21.32
CA VAL A 303 -0.64 6.73 20.64
C VAL A 303 -0.33 7.90 21.56
N GLY A 304 0.96 8.20 21.75
CA GLY A 304 1.44 9.25 22.65
C GLY A 304 1.82 8.77 24.06
N GLU A 305 1.54 7.53 24.44
CA GLU A 305 1.92 7.00 25.74
C GLU A 305 3.41 6.62 25.82
N ALA A 306 3.98 6.65 27.04
CA ALA A 306 5.37 6.30 27.24
C ALA A 306 5.63 4.80 26.98
N CYS A 307 6.70 4.50 26.26
CA CYS A 307 7.10 3.13 25.93
C CYS A 307 8.60 2.90 26.16
N THR A 308 8.95 1.64 26.40
CA THR A 308 10.33 1.22 26.69
C THR A 308 10.82 0.13 25.73
N ASP A 309 9.90 -0.52 25.03
CA ASP A 309 10.11 -1.64 24.13
C ASP A 309 9.38 -1.41 22.80
N GLY A 310 10.08 -1.68 21.70
CA GLY A 310 9.60 -1.44 20.33
C GLY A 310 8.81 -2.59 19.71
N THR A 311 8.26 -3.50 20.51
CA THR A 311 7.61 -4.71 19.99
C THR A 311 6.10 -4.58 19.90
N SER A 312 5.65 -4.67 18.64
CA SER A 312 4.44 -5.32 18.13
C SER A 312 3.05 -4.80 18.48
N MET A 313 2.88 -3.50 18.69
CA MET A 313 1.83 -2.75 17.97
C MET A 313 1.86 -1.24 18.18
N CYS A 314 2.83 -0.75 18.95
CA CYS A 314 3.21 0.64 18.92
C CYS A 314 4.71 0.73 18.66
N TYR A 315 5.10 1.41 17.59
CA TYR A 315 6.51 1.63 17.31
C TYR A 315 7.04 2.61 18.35
N CYS A 316 7.79 2.07 19.32
CA CYS A 316 8.37 2.89 20.36
C CYS A 316 9.51 3.74 19.80
N SER A 317 9.23 5.01 19.56
CA SER A 317 10.19 5.97 19.03
C SER A 317 10.39 7.10 20.02
N LEU A 318 11.64 7.32 20.44
CA LEU A 318 12.02 8.32 21.44
C LEU A 318 11.26 8.17 22.77
N GLY A 319 10.93 6.92 23.15
CA GLY A 319 10.22 6.62 24.39
C GLY A 319 8.71 6.92 24.34
N ILE A 320 8.16 7.20 23.16
CA ILE A 320 6.73 7.45 22.95
C ILE A 320 6.17 6.46 21.93
N CYS A 321 5.01 5.92 22.28
CA CYS A 321 4.21 5.02 21.47
C CYS A 321 3.69 5.77 20.24
N ARG A 322 4.08 5.33 19.04
CA ARG A 322 3.53 5.78 17.76
C ARG A 322 2.82 4.64 17.05
N GLU A 323 1.75 4.93 16.31
CA GLU A 323 1.09 3.91 15.48
C GLU A 323 2.10 3.18 14.57
N PRO A 324 1.92 1.88 14.34
CA PRO A 324 2.79 1.12 13.45
C PRO A 324 2.69 1.66 12.01
N GLU A 325 1.63 2.37 11.67
CA GLU A 325 1.50 3.09 10.40
C GLU A 325 2.58 4.17 10.23
N TYR A 326 3.15 4.74 11.30
CA TYR A 326 4.31 5.63 11.19
C TYR A 326 5.60 4.94 10.75
N ALA A 327 5.66 3.59 10.74
CA ALA A 327 6.77 2.88 10.07
C ALA A 327 6.68 3.02 8.54
N LEU A 328 5.48 3.16 7.96
CA LEU A 328 5.28 3.57 6.56
C LEU A 328 5.61 5.05 6.38
N TRP A 329 5.34 5.91 7.37
CA TRP A 329 5.84 7.28 7.35
C TRP A 329 7.36 7.33 7.34
N GLY A 330 8.07 6.41 8.00
CA GLY A 330 9.54 6.33 7.90
C GLY A 330 10.07 6.13 6.46
N LEU A 331 9.23 5.62 5.54
CA LEU A 331 9.55 5.54 4.11
C LEU A 331 9.24 6.83 3.35
N LEU A 332 8.43 7.74 3.89
CA LEU A 332 7.95 8.96 3.20
C LEU A 332 8.37 10.27 3.86
N CYS A 333 8.68 10.23 5.15
CA CYS A 333 9.21 11.29 5.97
C CYS A 333 10.35 10.69 6.82
N ASN A 334 11.57 11.16 6.62
CA ASN A 334 12.78 10.63 7.27
C ASN A 334 13.60 11.80 7.84
#